data_AF-A0AAD8GNN7-F1
#
_entry.id   AF-A0AAD8GNN7-F1
#
_cell.length_a   1.000
_cell.length_b   1.000
_cell.length_c   1.000
_cell.angle_alpha   90.00
_cell.angle_beta   90.00
_cell.angle_gamma   90.00
#
_symmetry.space_group_name_H-M   'P 1'
#
loop_
_entity.id
_entity.type
_entity.pdbx_description
1 polymer ?
#
loop_
_entity_poly.entity_id
_entity_poly.type
_entity_poly.pdbx_seq_one_letter_code
_entity_poly.pdbx_strand_id
1 'polypeptide(L)'
;MRIEKNVPKVTIDGRKVQFQDWVLALGDGSEPAFLLDEDTEPSWIKIPEELRLRYNGDPMDAIVNEVYGDLHHMHGKIEYLRDRAILTPLNEFVEYVNNNVLHKLPGDFKAYKSCDSICKASSSGIIDEVLYPPEYLNSLKFSGVPNHEIQLKKL
;
A
#
# COMPACT_ATOMS: atom_id res chain seq x y z
N MET A 1 -3.58 1.11 -14.62
CA MET A 1 -2.60 2.21 -14.53
C MET A 1 -1.60 2.02 -15.65
N ARG A 2 -1.47 2.97 -16.59
CA ARG A 2 -0.54 2.85 -17.72
C ARG A 2 0.64 3.77 -17.45
N ILE A 3 1.85 3.22 -17.39
CA ILE A 3 3.06 3.95 -17.03
C ILE A 3 3.64 4.52 -18.33
N GLU A 4 3.23 5.73 -18.72
CA GLU A 4 3.49 6.23 -20.08
C GLU A 4 4.52 7.35 -20.18
N LYS A 5 4.98 7.96 -19.08
CA LYS A 5 5.88 9.13 -19.14
C LYS A 5 7.07 9.00 -18.19
N ASN A 6 8.26 9.27 -18.74
CA ASN A 6 9.53 9.44 -18.02
C ASN A 6 9.98 8.26 -17.14
N VAL A 7 9.69 7.02 -17.52
CA VAL A 7 10.26 5.87 -16.80
C VAL A 7 11.74 5.71 -17.20
N PRO A 8 12.68 5.76 -16.25
CA PRO A 8 14.08 5.52 -16.56
C PRO A 8 14.28 4.08 -17.04
N LYS A 9 15.33 3.89 -17.85
CA LYS A 9 15.79 2.55 -18.21
C LYS A 9 16.29 1.83 -16.96
N VAL A 10 16.13 0.51 -16.94
CA VAL A 10 16.62 -0.37 -15.88
C VAL A 10 17.80 -1.20 -16.39
N THR A 11 18.68 -1.60 -15.48
CA THR A 11 19.84 -2.44 -15.81
C THR A 11 19.64 -3.86 -15.31
N ILE A 12 19.61 -4.82 -16.23
CA ILE A 12 19.56 -6.25 -15.92
C ILE A 12 20.85 -6.87 -16.41
N ASP A 13 21.65 -7.51 -15.56
CA ASP A 13 22.88 -8.22 -15.98
C ASP A 13 23.80 -7.43 -16.96
N GLY A 14 23.91 -6.12 -16.75
CA GLY A 14 24.70 -5.21 -17.58
C GLY A 14 24.01 -4.69 -18.85
N ARG A 15 22.84 -5.21 -19.24
CA ARG A 15 22.01 -4.67 -20.34
C ARG A 15 21.05 -3.59 -19.82
N LYS A 16 21.05 -2.42 -20.48
CA LYS A 16 20.07 -1.36 -20.24
C LYS A 16 18.84 -1.57 -21.12
N VAL A 17 17.69 -1.78 -20.50
CA VAL A 17 16.41 -2.05 -21.17
C VAL A 17 15.35 -1.04 -20.72
N GLN A 18 14.31 -0.83 -21.53
CA GLN A 18 13.17 -0.03 -21.06
C GLN A 18 12.41 -0.81 -20.00
N PHE A 19 11.95 -0.14 -18.95
CA PHE A 19 11.20 -0.78 -17.88
C PHE A 19 9.97 -1.56 -18.39
N GLN A 20 9.21 -0.96 -19.32
CA GLN A 20 8.04 -1.62 -19.91
C GLN A 20 8.40 -2.92 -20.64
N ASP A 21 9.54 -2.95 -21.35
CA ASP A 21 9.97 -4.12 -22.12
C ASP A 21 10.40 -5.22 -21.16
N TRP A 22 11.04 -4.87 -20.05
CA TRP A 22 11.40 -5.80 -18.98
C TRP A 22 10.16 -6.38 -18.29
N VAL A 23 9.17 -5.55 -17.94
CA VAL A 23 7.91 -6.03 -17.33
C VAL A 23 7.15 -6.95 -18.29
N LEU A 24 7.12 -6.64 -19.59
CA LEU A 24 6.52 -7.51 -20.60
C LEU A 24 7.27 -8.84 -20.69
N ALA A 25 8.60 -8.81 -20.80
CA ALA A 25 9.42 -10.01 -20.88
C ALA A 25 9.29 -10.91 -19.62
N LEU A 26 9.08 -10.32 -18.44
CA LEU A 26 8.71 -11.06 -17.23
C LEU A 26 7.35 -11.75 -17.35
N GLY A 27 6.33 -11.04 -17.83
CA GLY A 27 4.98 -11.58 -18.04
C GLY A 27 4.94 -12.70 -19.09
N ASP A 28 5.78 -12.60 -20.11
CA ASP A 28 5.93 -13.59 -21.18
C ASP A 28 6.84 -14.77 -20.79
N GLY A 29 7.45 -14.76 -19.59
CA GLY A 29 8.39 -15.79 -19.15
C GLY A 29 9.70 -15.85 -19.97
N SER A 30 10.05 -14.75 -20.65
CA SER A 30 11.24 -14.65 -21.50
C SER A 30 12.49 -14.17 -20.76
N GLU A 31 12.31 -13.56 -19.57
CA GLU A 31 13.42 -13.21 -18.71
C GLU A 31 14.00 -14.47 -18.03
N PRO A 32 15.34 -14.60 -17.96
CA PRO A 32 15.97 -15.77 -17.38
C PRO A 32 15.63 -15.88 -15.90
N ALA A 33 15.16 -17.05 -15.50
CA ALA A 33 15.01 -17.41 -14.11
C ALA A 33 16.34 -17.95 -13.56
N PHE A 34 16.56 -17.75 -12.26
CA PHE A 34 17.75 -18.15 -11.55
C PHE A 34 17.41 -19.22 -10.51
N LEU A 35 18.36 -20.11 -10.26
CA LEU A 35 18.34 -21.01 -9.11
C LEU A 35 18.80 -20.23 -7.87
N LEU A 36 18.08 -20.39 -6.77
CA LEU A 36 18.48 -19.89 -5.46
C LEU A 36 18.54 -21.07 -4.50
N ASP A 37 19.63 -21.16 -3.73
CA ASP A 37 19.84 -22.17 -2.69
C ASP A 37 19.56 -23.62 -3.13
N GLU A 38 18.58 -24.28 -2.49
CA GLU A 38 18.23 -25.70 -2.65
C GLU A 38 17.18 -25.98 -3.73
N ASP A 39 16.79 -24.97 -4.51
CA ASP A 39 15.77 -25.15 -5.53
C ASP A 39 16.22 -26.15 -6.61
N THR A 40 15.30 -27.03 -7.01
CA THR A 40 15.54 -28.00 -8.09
C THR A 40 15.38 -27.38 -9.48
N GLU A 41 14.67 -26.26 -9.60
CA GLU A 41 14.37 -25.59 -10.86
C GLU A 41 14.48 -24.06 -10.74
N PRO A 42 14.96 -23.37 -11.79
CA PRO A 42 15.12 -21.92 -11.75
C PRO A 42 13.76 -21.22 -11.73
N SER A 43 13.45 -20.53 -10.63
CA SER A 43 12.17 -19.85 -10.42
C SER A 43 12.30 -18.39 -9.97
N TRP A 44 13.53 -17.92 -9.71
CA TRP A 44 13.79 -16.58 -9.19
C TRP A 44 14.07 -15.57 -10.28
N ILE A 45 13.64 -14.33 -10.08
CA ILE A 45 13.96 -13.21 -10.96
C ILE A 45 14.88 -12.22 -10.26
N LYS A 46 15.74 -11.56 -11.04
CA LYS A 46 16.59 -10.50 -10.52
C LYS A 46 15.91 -9.15 -10.70
N ILE A 47 15.55 -8.51 -9.60
CA ILE A 47 15.02 -7.14 -9.61
C ILE A 47 16.16 -6.16 -9.93
N PRO A 48 16.04 -5.27 -10.92
CA PRO A 48 17.06 -4.26 -11.19
C PRO A 48 17.37 -3.41 -9.96
N GLU A 49 18.62 -3.00 -9.83
CA GLU A 49 19.08 -2.24 -8.66
C GLU A 49 18.39 -0.87 -8.58
N GLU A 50 18.09 -0.26 -9.72
CA GLU A 50 17.39 1.03 -9.82
C GLU A 50 15.96 0.99 -9.29
N LEU A 51 15.35 -0.20 -9.18
CA LEU A 51 14.01 -0.39 -8.62
C LEU A 51 14.04 -0.70 -7.12
N ARG A 52 15.23 -0.88 -6.53
CA ARG A 52 15.37 -1.24 -5.12
C ARG A 52 15.61 0.02 -4.30
N LEU A 53 14.77 0.22 -3.29
CA LEU A 53 15.04 1.24 -2.28
C LEU A 53 16.13 0.73 -1.33
N ARG A 54 17.27 1.43 -1.29
CA ARG A 54 18.32 1.19 -0.29
C ARG A 54 18.01 2.00 0.96
N TYR A 55 17.92 1.35 2.11
CA TYR A 55 17.60 2.02 3.36
C TYR A 55 18.33 1.37 4.54
N ASN A 56 18.47 2.15 5.61
CA ASN A 56 18.91 1.69 6.91
C ASN A 56 17.83 2.06 7.93
N GLY A 57 17.52 1.16 8.87
CA GLY A 57 16.45 1.38 9.86
C GLY A 57 15.10 0.87 9.39
N ASP A 58 14.03 1.62 9.63
CA ASP A 58 12.66 1.20 9.33
C ASP A 58 12.36 1.28 7.81
N PRO A 59 12.02 0.15 7.15
CA PRO A 59 11.64 0.14 5.73
C PRO A 59 10.47 1.05 5.40
N MET A 60 9.51 1.19 6.30
CA MET A 60 8.29 1.95 6.04
C MET A 60 8.57 3.44 5.98
N ASP A 61 9.35 3.91 6.95
CA ASP A 61 9.81 5.28 6.97
C ASP A 61 10.65 5.58 5.74
N ALA A 62 11.48 4.64 5.29
CA ALA A 62 12.24 4.81 4.05
C ALA A 62 11.32 4.96 2.82
N ILE A 63 10.31 4.10 2.66
CA ILE A 63 9.35 4.18 1.54
C ILE A 63 8.59 5.52 1.57
N VAL A 64 8.10 5.91 2.74
CA VAL A 64 7.35 7.16 2.90
C VAL A 64 8.24 8.37 2.64
N ASN A 65 9.48 8.37 3.12
CA ASN A 65 10.43 9.46 2.88
C ASN A 65 10.89 9.51 1.41
N GLU A 66 11.02 8.38 0.71
CA GLU A 66 11.36 8.37 -0.71
C GLU A 66 10.26 9.04 -1.55
N VAL A 67 8.99 8.72 -1.27
CA VAL A 67 7.86 9.26 -2.04
C VAL A 67 7.47 10.67 -1.60
N TYR A 68 7.37 10.90 -0.30
CA TYR A 68 6.86 12.13 0.30
C TYR A 68 7.92 12.98 0.98
N GLY A 69 9.22 12.72 0.79
CA GLY A 69 10.34 13.58 1.18
C GLY A 69 10.07 14.48 2.38
N ASP A 70 9.84 15.77 2.11
CA ASP A 70 9.47 16.76 3.13
C ASP A 70 7.95 16.93 3.25
N LEU A 71 7.28 15.89 3.74
CA LEU A 71 5.83 15.87 3.95
C LEU A 71 5.39 16.97 4.92
N HIS A 72 6.23 17.28 5.92
CA HIS A 72 5.92 18.27 6.95
C HIS A 72 5.75 19.68 6.37
N HIS A 73 6.59 20.11 5.44
CA HIS A 73 6.49 21.45 4.85
C HIS A 73 5.64 21.49 3.57
N MET A 74 5.51 20.38 2.86
CA MET A 74 4.86 20.35 1.53
C MET A 74 3.38 19.94 1.55
N HIS A 75 2.85 19.44 2.68
CA HIS A 75 1.45 18.96 2.78
C HIS A 75 0.40 19.99 2.35
N GLY A 76 0.64 21.29 2.55
CA GLY A 76 -0.29 22.35 2.14
C GLY A 76 -0.39 22.57 0.62
N LYS A 77 0.48 21.94 -0.18
CA LYS A 77 0.44 22.02 -1.64
C LYS A 77 -0.36 20.85 -2.22
N ILE A 78 -1.55 21.12 -2.75
CA ILE A 78 -2.42 20.08 -3.30
C ILE A 78 -1.74 19.27 -4.42
N GLU A 79 -0.99 19.94 -5.30
CA GLU A 79 -0.25 19.27 -6.39
C GLU A 79 0.80 18.29 -5.86
N TYR A 80 1.42 18.61 -4.73
CA TYR A 80 2.39 17.74 -4.09
C TYR A 80 1.78 16.40 -3.68
N LEU A 81 0.63 16.44 -3.00
CA LEU A 81 -0.07 15.25 -2.55
C LEU A 81 -0.73 14.49 -3.71
N ARG A 82 -1.27 15.21 -4.70
CA ARG A 82 -1.97 14.61 -5.86
C ARG A 82 -1.03 13.78 -6.73
N ASP A 83 0.19 14.25 -6.94
CA ASP A 83 1.10 13.65 -7.92
C ASP A 83 1.91 12.47 -7.34
N ARG A 84 1.57 12.01 -6.12
CA ARG A 84 2.29 10.96 -5.37
C ARG A 84 1.31 9.90 -4.87
N ALA A 85 1.75 8.65 -4.93
CA ALA A 85 1.01 7.52 -4.38
C ALA A 85 1.99 6.41 -3.99
N ILE A 86 1.66 5.69 -2.91
CA ILE A 86 2.30 4.42 -2.55
C ILE A 86 1.27 3.34 -2.83
N LEU A 87 1.65 2.35 -3.63
CA LEU A 87 0.80 1.23 -4.00
C LEU A 87 1.33 -0.05 -3.37
N THR A 88 0.46 -0.79 -2.69
CA THR A 88 0.78 -2.10 -2.11
C THR A 88 -0.19 -3.15 -2.65
N PRO A 89 0.26 -4.41 -2.81
CA PRO A 89 -0.62 -5.47 -3.30
C PRO A 89 -1.69 -5.90 -2.30
N LEU A 90 -1.44 -5.75 -0.99
CA LEU A 90 -2.37 -6.14 0.07
C LEU A 90 -2.94 -4.91 0.79
N ASN A 91 -4.24 -4.97 1.09
CA ASN A 91 -4.97 -3.92 1.81
C ASN A 91 -4.47 -3.72 3.25
N GLU A 92 -3.97 -4.77 3.91
CA GLU A 92 -3.39 -4.65 5.25
C GLU A 92 -2.20 -3.68 5.27
N PHE A 93 -1.35 -3.75 4.24
CA PHE A 93 -0.22 -2.83 4.09
C PHE A 93 -0.67 -1.43 3.68
N VAL A 94 -1.77 -1.30 2.94
CA VAL A 94 -2.37 0.02 2.62
C VAL A 94 -2.73 0.75 3.92
N GLU A 95 -3.42 0.07 4.84
CA GLU A 95 -3.82 0.67 6.12
C GLU A 95 -2.59 1.11 6.93
N TYR A 96 -1.56 0.26 6.98
CA TYR A 96 -0.32 0.55 7.69
C TYR A 96 0.46 1.74 7.09
N VAL A 97 0.63 1.79 5.77
CA VAL A 97 1.27 2.93 5.07
C VAL A 97 0.48 4.21 5.30
N ASN A 98 -0.84 4.18 5.12
CA ASN A 98 -1.70 5.35 5.27
C ASN A 98 -1.63 5.93 6.68
N ASN A 99 -1.64 5.08 7.71
CA ASN A 99 -1.50 5.51 9.10
C ASN A 99 -0.11 6.13 9.36
N ASN A 100 0.97 5.53 8.84
CA ASN A 100 2.32 6.10 8.98
C ASN A 100 2.41 7.51 8.35
N VAL A 101 1.91 7.68 7.11
CA VAL A 101 1.84 8.98 6.43
C VAL A 101 1.00 9.98 7.23
N LEU A 102 -0.18 9.55 7.73
CA LEU A 102 -1.06 10.39 8.54
C LEU A 102 -0.37 10.88 9.82
N HIS A 103 0.37 10.01 10.51
CA HIS A 103 1.08 10.38 11.74
C HIS A 103 2.24 11.35 11.50
N LYS A 104 2.88 11.31 10.33
CA LYS A 104 3.95 12.26 9.94
C LYS A 104 3.43 13.65 9.54
N LEU A 105 2.18 13.77 9.11
CA LEU A 105 1.56 15.07 8.83
C LEU A 105 1.51 15.93 10.11
N PRO A 106 1.72 17.26 10.02
CA PRO A 106 1.54 18.13 11.17
C PRO A 106 0.08 18.18 11.63
N GLY A 107 -0.12 18.61 12.88
CA GLY A 107 -1.44 18.76 13.48
C GLY A 107 -2.03 17.48 14.06
N ASP A 108 -3.10 17.66 14.84
CA ASP A 108 -3.80 16.58 15.51
C ASP A 108 -4.74 15.84 14.54
N PHE A 109 -4.76 14.51 14.64
CA PHE A 109 -5.77 13.73 13.96
C PHE A 109 -7.08 13.74 14.76
N LYS A 110 -8.19 13.53 14.04
CA LYS A 110 -9.49 13.27 14.63
C LYS A 110 -9.95 11.88 14.23
N ALA A 111 -10.25 11.06 15.23
CA ALA A 111 -10.82 9.74 15.03
C ALA A 111 -12.35 9.83 14.93
N TYR A 112 -12.89 9.15 13.92
CA TYR A 112 -14.32 8.98 13.70
C TYR A 112 -14.63 7.48 13.77
N LYS A 113 -15.57 7.10 14.64
CA LYS A 113 -15.97 5.71 14.83
C LYS A 113 -17.31 5.46 14.15
N SER A 114 -17.45 4.29 13.52
CA SER A 114 -18.72 3.84 12.96
C SER A 114 -19.74 3.60 14.07
N CYS A 115 -21.01 3.67 13.71
CA CYS A 115 -22.14 3.37 14.58
C CYS A 115 -22.89 2.19 13.98
N ASP A 116 -22.23 1.02 14.04
CA ASP A 116 -22.73 -0.19 13.38
C ASP A 116 -23.84 -0.83 14.20
N SER A 117 -24.88 -1.30 13.52
CA SER A 117 -26.00 -2.00 14.13
C SER A 117 -26.64 -2.96 13.13
N ILE A 118 -27.29 -3.99 13.67
CA ILE A 118 -28.00 -4.99 12.87
C ILE A 118 -29.36 -4.41 12.47
N CYS A 119 -29.75 -4.65 11.22
CA CYS A 119 -31.08 -4.27 10.75
C CYS A 119 -32.16 -5.08 11.51
N LYS A 120 -33.00 -4.38 12.29
CA LYS A 120 -34.07 -5.00 13.08
C LYS A 120 -35.17 -5.66 12.25
N ALA A 121 -35.27 -5.33 10.97
CA ALA A 121 -36.27 -5.92 10.07
C ALA A 121 -35.88 -7.32 9.57
N SER A 122 -34.59 -7.67 9.64
CA SER A 122 -34.06 -8.98 9.23
C SER A 122 -33.61 -9.83 10.43
N SER A 123 -33.70 -9.31 11.65
CA SER A 123 -33.26 -10.01 12.85
C SER A 123 -34.38 -10.81 13.51
N SER A 124 -33.99 -11.94 14.11
CA SER A 124 -34.86 -12.83 14.90
C SER A 124 -35.08 -12.31 16.33
N GLY A 125 -34.84 -11.02 16.59
CA GLY A 125 -34.90 -10.41 17.92
C GLY A 125 -33.58 -10.51 18.71
N ILE A 126 -33.70 -10.73 20.03
CA ILE A 126 -32.62 -10.67 21.05
C ILE A 126 -31.43 -11.60 20.73
N ILE A 127 -31.66 -12.69 20.00
CA ILE A 127 -30.65 -13.71 19.70
C ILE A 127 -29.51 -13.10 18.85
N ASP A 128 -29.85 -12.25 17.89
CA ASP A 128 -28.85 -11.65 17.00
C ASP A 128 -28.01 -10.59 17.70
N GLU A 129 -28.57 -9.88 18.70
CA GLU A 129 -27.82 -8.93 19.53
C GLU A 129 -26.78 -9.64 20.42
N VAL A 130 -27.04 -10.91 20.80
CA VAL A 130 -26.09 -11.74 21.54
C VAL A 130 -25.02 -12.34 20.62
N LEU A 131 -25.41 -12.73 19.40
CA LEU A 131 -24.50 -13.36 18.43
C LEU A 131 -23.54 -12.37 17.76
N TYR A 132 -23.98 -11.12 17.56
CA TYR A 132 -23.21 -10.08 16.88
C TYR A 132 -23.05 -8.84 17.77
N PRO A 133 -22.24 -8.94 18.84
CA PRO A 133 -22.01 -7.82 19.71
C PRO A 133 -21.26 -6.68 18.98
N PRO A 134 -21.32 -5.43 19.49
CA PRO A 134 -20.65 -4.30 18.85
C PRO A 134 -19.16 -4.53 18.58
N GLU A 135 -18.45 -5.22 19.47
CA GLU A 135 -17.03 -5.56 19.30
C GLU A 135 -16.80 -6.44 18.07
N TYR A 136 -17.72 -7.36 17.78
CA TYR A 136 -17.66 -8.18 16.58
C TYR A 136 -17.92 -7.32 15.34
N LEU A 137 -18.96 -6.48 15.36
CA LEU A 137 -19.28 -5.59 14.24
C LEU A 137 -18.12 -4.64 13.92
N ASN A 138 -17.51 -4.06 14.96
CA ASN A 138 -16.37 -3.14 14.86
C ASN A 138 -15.09 -3.83 14.34
N SER A 139 -15.02 -5.17 14.37
CA SER A 139 -13.89 -5.94 13.86
C SER A 139 -13.99 -6.26 12.36
N LEU A 140 -15.17 -6.07 11.75
CA LEU A 140 -15.42 -6.41 10.36
C LEU A 140 -14.66 -5.46 9.42
N LYS A 141 -13.99 -6.04 8.42
CA LYS A 141 -13.29 -5.31 7.37
C LYS A 141 -13.83 -5.71 6.00
N PHE A 142 -14.28 -4.73 5.22
CA PHE A 142 -14.86 -4.95 3.90
C PHE A 142 -14.13 -4.13 2.84
N SER A 143 -13.98 -4.70 1.64
CA SER A 143 -13.44 -3.95 0.51
C SER A 143 -14.41 -2.84 0.09
N GLY A 144 -13.91 -1.63 -0.12
CA GLY A 144 -14.71 -0.48 -0.57
C GLY A 144 -15.51 0.23 0.52
N VAL A 145 -15.41 -0.18 1.79
CA VAL A 145 -16.04 0.49 2.94
C VAL A 145 -14.96 0.81 3.97
N PRO A 146 -15.00 1.97 4.65
CA PRO A 146 -14.07 2.27 5.72
C PRO A 146 -14.19 1.29 6.89
N ASN A 147 -13.08 1.08 7.60
CA ASN A 147 -13.06 0.33 8.87
C ASN A 147 -13.84 1.09 9.96
N HIS A 148 -14.10 0.41 11.07
CA HIS A 148 -14.80 0.98 12.24
C HIS A 148 -14.24 2.33 12.66
N GLU A 149 -12.92 2.50 12.69
CA GLU A 149 -12.29 3.78 13.00
C GLU A 149 -11.59 4.35 11.75
N ILE A 150 -11.87 5.62 11.46
CA ILE A 150 -11.15 6.41 10.47
C ILE A 150 -10.48 7.57 11.18
N GLN A 151 -9.18 7.73 10.97
CA GLN A 151 -8.43 8.87 11.46
C GLN A 151 -8.18 9.85 10.31
N LEU A 152 -8.54 11.11 10.54
CA LEU A 152 -8.41 12.17 9.53
C LEU A 152 -7.67 13.37 10.10
N LYS A 153 -6.88 14.04 9.26
CA LYS A 153 -6.24 15.32 9.57
C LYS A 153 -6.73 16.39 8.61
N LYS A 154 -6.81 17.62 9.12
CA LYS A 154 -7.04 18.79 8.28
C LYS A 154 -5.69 19.17 7.65
N LEU A 155 -5.65 19.20 6.33
CA LEU A 155 -4.51 19.70 5.54
C LEU A 155 -4.51 21.23 5.47
#